data_AF-A0A956JFR8-F1
#
_entry.id   AF-A0A956JFR8-F1
#
_cell.length_a   1.000
_cell.length_b   1.000
_cell.length_c   1.000
_cell.angle_alpha   90.00
_cell.angle_beta   90.00
_cell.angle_gamma   90.00
#
_symmetry.space_group_name_H-M   'P 1'
#
loop_
_entity.id
_entity.type
_entity.pdbx_description
1 polymer ?
#
loop_
_entity_poly.entity_id
_entity_poly.type
_entity_poly.pdbx_seq_one_letter_code
_entity_poly.pdbx_strand_id
1 'polypeptide(L)'
;MLGLTSTAAAKKPPAEAQASIQSHTVTLTKLSERDERRVATAEIGMAHGWLGEAQSYVDNRRKREQLGWALDRLSAVMPLIEALILRADAEEAATAAIARADAKAAEVSRVEAEVEELRRRRAALETEVAK
;
A
#
# COMPACT_ATOMS: atom_id res chain seq x y z
N MET A 1 -37.12 18.00 -23.90
CA MET A 1 -36.44 18.44 -22.68
C MET A 1 -36.22 17.22 -21.80
N LEU A 2 -34.98 16.71 -21.76
CA LEU A 2 -34.63 15.60 -20.87
C LEU A 2 -34.37 16.19 -19.47
N GLY A 3 -35.28 15.91 -18.54
CA GLY A 3 -35.11 16.25 -17.14
C GLY A 3 -33.96 15.42 -16.56
N LEU A 4 -32.83 16.06 -16.30
CA LEU A 4 -31.76 15.55 -15.46
C LEU A 4 -32.32 15.44 -14.03
N THR A 5 -32.91 14.30 -13.70
CA THR A 5 -33.21 13.94 -12.32
C THR A 5 -31.90 13.71 -11.59
N SER A 6 -31.42 14.76 -10.91
CA SER A 6 -30.39 14.71 -9.87
C SER A 6 -30.85 13.80 -8.74
N THR A 7 -30.73 12.49 -8.92
CA THR A 7 -30.93 11.48 -7.88
C THR A 7 -29.57 10.98 -7.42
N ALA A 8 -29.04 11.55 -6.33
CA ALA A 8 -28.13 10.86 -5.38
C ALA A 8 -27.47 11.76 -4.32
N ALA A 9 -27.73 13.08 -4.23
CA ALA A 9 -27.36 13.83 -3.02
C ALA A 9 -28.40 13.62 -1.92
N ALA A 10 -28.65 12.37 -1.53
CA ALA A 10 -29.34 12.07 -0.29
C ALA A 10 -28.47 12.65 0.83
N LYS A 11 -28.86 13.84 1.31
CA LYS A 11 -28.21 14.56 2.40
C LYS A 11 -28.14 13.63 3.61
N LYS A 12 -27.00 12.95 3.82
CA LYS A 12 -26.78 12.10 4.99
C LYS A 12 -27.20 12.89 6.23
N PRO A 13 -28.05 12.33 7.11
CA PRO A 13 -28.37 12.97 8.36
C PRO A 13 -27.08 13.24 9.15
N PRO A 14 -27.02 14.29 9.98
CA PRO A 14 -25.79 14.70 10.68
C PRO A 14 -25.10 13.55 11.44
N ALA A 15 -25.88 12.64 12.02
CA ALA A 15 -25.35 11.47 12.72
C ALA A 15 -24.59 10.49 11.79
N GLU A 16 -25.10 10.23 10.58
CA GLU A 16 -24.41 9.37 9.59
C GLU A 16 -23.18 10.04 8.99
N ALA A 17 -23.24 11.37 8.79
CA ALA A 17 -22.07 12.14 8.37
C ALA A 17 -20.99 12.11 9.45
N GLN A 18 -21.36 12.27 10.73
CA GLN A 18 -20.42 12.18 11.85
C GLN A 18 -19.78 10.80 11.96
N ALA A 19 -20.55 9.72 11.80
CA ALA A 19 -20.02 8.36 11.77
C ALA A 19 -19.05 8.15 10.58
N SER A 20 -19.38 8.70 9.41
CA SER A 20 -18.50 8.65 8.23
C SER A 20 -17.18 9.39 8.50
N ILE A 21 -17.24 10.60 9.08
CA ILE A 21 -16.05 11.38 9.47
C ILE A 21 -15.17 10.59 10.45
N GLN A 22 -15.77 9.98 11.48
CA GLN A 22 -15.03 9.17 12.45
C GLN A 22 -14.36 7.96 11.77
N SER A 23 -15.09 7.25 10.92
CA SER A 23 -14.54 6.14 10.15
C SER A 23 -13.36 6.58 9.27
N HIS A 24 -13.51 7.67 8.53
CA HIS A 24 -12.44 8.20 7.68
C HIS A 24 -11.24 8.69 8.49
N THR A 25 -11.47 9.26 9.68
CA THR A 25 -10.39 9.64 10.60
C THR A 25 -9.54 8.43 10.96
N VAL A 26 -10.18 7.35 11.43
CA VAL A 26 -9.48 6.13 11.84
C VAL A 26 -8.74 5.50 10.67
N THR A 27 -9.38 5.40 9.50
CA THR A 27 -8.73 4.86 8.30
C THR A 27 -7.53 5.70 7.88
N LEU A 28 -7.68 7.03 7.85
CA LEU A 28 -6.59 7.92 7.46
C LEU A 28 -5.42 7.82 8.44
N THR A 29 -5.66 7.77 9.74
CA THR A 29 -4.60 7.57 10.74
C THR A 29 -3.82 6.29 10.48
N LYS A 30 -4.51 5.16 10.24
CA LYS A 30 -3.84 3.88 9.91
C LYS A 30 -3.02 3.96 8.63
N LEU A 31 -3.52 4.66 7.61
CA LEU A 31 -2.80 4.83 6.35
C LEU A 31 -1.57 5.75 6.52
N SER A 32 -1.70 6.81 7.31
CA SER A 32 -0.58 7.70 7.66
C SER A 32 0.52 6.96 8.44
N GLU A 33 0.14 6.07 9.35
CA GLU A 33 1.08 5.21 10.08
C GLU A 33 1.77 4.19 9.17
N ARG A 34 1.04 3.61 8.20
CA ARG A 34 1.59 2.68 7.21
C ARG A 34 2.49 3.35 6.16
N ASP A 35 2.33 4.64 5.89
CA ASP A 35 3.12 5.39 4.90
C ASP A 35 4.54 5.70 5.41
N GLU A 36 5.27 4.69 5.90
CA GLU A 36 6.62 4.84 6.45
C GLU A 36 7.59 5.42 5.42
N ARG A 37 7.40 5.06 4.15
CA ARG A 37 8.23 5.52 3.01
C ARG A 37 7.78 6.83 2.41
N ARG A 38 6.73 7.47 2.96
CA ARG A 38 6.21 8.76 2.49
C ARG A 38 5.81 8.77 1.01
N VAL A 39 5.31 7.64 0.51
CA VAL A 39 4.92 7.46 -0.90
C VAL A 39 3.54 8.04 -1.20
N ALA A 40 2.69 8.23 -0.19
CA ALA A 40 1.34 8.78 -0.32
C ALA A 40 1.16 10.08 0.51
N THR A 41 2.25 10.74 0.88
CA THR A 41 2.24 11.89 1.81
C THR A 41 1.40 13.06 1.29
N ALA A 42 1.40 13.32 -0.02
CA ALA A 42 0.61 14.40 -0.60
C ALA A 42 -0.90 14.09 -0.53
N GLU A 43 -1.27 12.87 -0.87
CA GLU A 43 -2.64 12.37 -0.85
C GLU A 43 -3.19 12.30 0.58
N ILE A 44 -2.37 11.87 1.54
CA ILE A 44 -2.68 11.90 2.97
C ILE A 44 -2.91 13.33 3.45
N GLY A 45 -2.06 14.28 3.04
CA GLY A 45 -2.23 15.70 3.36
C GLY A 45 -3.54 16.27 2.82
N MET A 46 -3.88 15.97 1.56
CA MET A 46 -5.17 16.37 0.97
C MET A 46 -6.36 15.75 1.70
N ALA A 47 -6.27 14.46 2.05
CA ALA A 47 -7.30 13.78 2.81
C ALA A 47 -7.52 14.39 4.19
N HIS A 48 -6.46 14.78 4.90
CA HIS A 48 -6.58 15.52 6.17
C HIS A 48 -7.27 16.88 5.96
N GLY A 49 -6.97 17.58 4.87
CA GLY A 49 -7.64 18.83 4.50
C GLY A 49 -9.15 18.65 4.33
N TRP A 50 -9.58 17.68 3.52
CA TRP A 50 -11.00 17.40 3.30
C TRP A 50 -11.71 16.89 4.56
N LEU A 51 -11.01 16.15 5.42
CA LEU A 51 -11.54 15.73 6.72
C LEU A 51 -11.83 16.94 7.62
N GLY A 52 -10.93 17.92 7.66
CA GLY A 52 -11.15 19.19 8.36
C GLY A 52 -12.31 19.99 7.78
N GLU A 53 -12.43 20.05 6.45
CA GLU A 53 -13.60 20.66 5.78
C GLU A 53 -14.90 19.98 6.19
N ALA A 54 -14.97 18.64 6.13
CA ALA A 54 -16.15 17.87 6.50
C ALA A 54 -16.55 18.11 7.97
N GLN A 55 -15.58 18.11 8.89
CA GLN A 55 -15.81 18.42 10.31
C GLN A 55 -16.39 19.83 10.49
N SER A 56 -15.91 20.82 9.73
CA SER A 56 -16.42 22.20 9.82
C SER A 56 -17.85 22.37 9.26
N TYR A 57 -18.33 21.40 8.47
CA TYR A 57 -19.63 21.48 7.78
C TYR A 57 -20.73 20.63 8.44
N VAL A 58 -20.38 19.68 9.31
CA VAL A 58 -21.32 18.65 9.82
C VAL A 58 -22.55 19.24 10.51
N ASP A 59 -22.38 20.30 11.30
CA ASP A 59 -23.48 20.97 12.01
C ASP A 59 -24.13 22.10 11.21
N ASN A 60 -23.55 22.47 10.07
CA ASN A 60 -24.01 23.59 9.27
C ASN A 60 -25.00 23.15 8.19
N ARG A 61 -26.31 23.30 8.47
CA ARG A 61 -27.39 22.96 7.53
C ARG A 61 -27.28 23.61 6.15
N ARG A 62 -26.64 24.78 6.05
CA ARG A 62 -26.42 25.52 4.79
C ARG A 62 -25.25 24.96 3.98
N LYS A 63 -24.35 24.20 4.60
CA LYS A 63 -23.17 23.60 3.97
C LYS A 63 -23.28 22.08 3.72
N ARG A 64 -24.51 21.55 3.70
CA ARG A 64 -24.74 20.10 3.54
C ARG A 64 -24.23 19.54 2.21
N GLU A 65 -24.22 20.35 1.15
CA GLU A 65 -23.71 19.93 -0.16
C GLU A 65 -22.18 19.85 -0.14
N GLN A 66 -21.52 20.86 0.44
CA GLN A 66 -20.07 20.88 0.62
C GLN A 66 -19.60 19.74 1.54
N LEU A 67 -20.38 19.41 2.58
CA LEU A 67 -20.15 18.23 3.42
C LEU A 67 -20.19 16.94 2.58
N GLY A 68 -21.19 16.79 1.71
CA GLY A 68 -21.29 15.66 0.79
C GLY A 68 -20.05 15.53 -0.09
N TRP A 69 -19.65 16.61 -0.75
CA TRP A 69 -18.46 16.61 -1.60
C TRP A 69 -17.16 16.28 -0.86
N ALA A 70 -16.99 16.80 0.36
CA ALA A 70 -15.82 16.47 1.17
C ALA A 70 -15.78 14.97 1.52
N LEU A 71 -16.92 14.39 1.90
CA LEU A 71 -17.05 12.96 2.20
C LEU A 71 -16.88 12.07 0.95
N ASP A 72 -17.38 12.51 -0.21
CA ASP A 72 -17.22 11.79 -1.47
C ASP A 72 -15.74 11.79 -1.92
N ARG A 73 -15.05 12.93 -1.78
CA ARG A 73 -13.61 13.03 -2.04
C ARG A 73 -12.80 12.12 -1.11
N LEU A 74 -13.14 12.10 0.18
CA LEU A 74 -12.53 11.18 1.15
C LEU A 74 -12.76 9.72 0.74
N SER A 75 -13.98 9.36 0.36
CA SER A 75 -14.31 7.99 -0.06
C SER A 75 -13.56 7.58 -1.33
N ALA A 76 -13.29 8.52 -2.24
CA ALA A 76 -12.53 8.26 -3.46
C ALA A 76 -11.01 8.15 -3.22
N VAL A 77 -10.44 8.95 -2.30
CA VAL A 77 -8.98 9.04 -2.12
C VAL A 77 -8.41 7.98 -1.17
N MET A 78 -9.18 7.50 -0.18
CA MET A 78 -8.67 6.52 0.78
C MET A 78 -8.19 5.22 0.11
N PRO A 79 -8.94 4.63 -0.85
CA PRO A 79 -8.45 3.44 -1.56
C PRO A 79 -7.22 3.72 -2.43
N LEU A 80 -7.09 4.94 -2.96
CA LEU A 80 -5.92 5.34 -3.74
C LEU A 80 -4.66 5.40 -2.86
N ILE A 81 -4.76 6.02 -1.68
CA ILE A 81 -3.67 6.08 -0.69
C ILE A 81 -3.23 4.66 -0.32
N GLU A 82 -4.19 3.78 0.00
CA GLU A 82 -3.91 2.39 0.34
C GLU A 82 -3.22 1.64 -0.80
N ALA A 83 -3.68 1.82 -2.04
CA ALA A 83 -3.07 1.21 -3.21
C ALA A 83 -1.64 1.69 -3.48
N LEU A 84 -1.36 2.98 -3.26
CA LEU A 84 0.00 3.54 -3.39
C LEU A 84 0.98 2.91 -2.40
N ILE A 85 0.56 2.79 -1.13
CA ILE A 85 1.35 2.16 -0.07
C ILE A 85 1.58 0.68 -0.40
N LEU A 86 0.52 -0.06 -0.75
CA LEU A 86 0.61 -1.48 -1.11
C LEU A 86 1.52 -1.72 -2.33
N ARG A 87 1.46 -0.85 -3.33
CA ARG A 87 2.34 -0.94 -4.50
C ARG A 87 3.81 -0.76 -4.08
N ALA A 88 4.11 0.24 -3.26
CA ALA A 88 5.47 0.46 -2.77
C ALA A 88 6.00 -0.72 -1.93
N ASP A 89 5.15 -1.30 -1.07
CA ASP A 89 5.48 -2.52 -0.31
C ASP A 89 5.79 -3.71 -1.24
N ALA A 90 4.98 -3.88 -2.29
CA ALA A 90 5.19 -4.95 -3.26
C ALA A 90 6.47 -4.76 -4.10
N GLU A 91 6.78 -3.53 -4.51
CA GLU A 91 8.02 -3.20 -5.23
C GLU A 91 9.27 -3.50 -4.39
N GLU A 92 9.25 -3.17 -3.10
CA GLU A 92 10.35 -3.50 -2.19
C GLU A 92 10.46 -5.02 -1.98
N ALA A 93 9.34 -5.70 -1.73
CA ALA A 93 9.32 -7.15 -1.56
C ALA A 93 9.88 -7.88 -2.80
N ALA A 94 9.52 -7.41 -4.00
CA ALA A 94 10.04 -7.93 -5.25
C ALA A 94 11.56 -7.69 -5.36
N THR A 95 12.03 -6.48 -5.05
CA THR A 95 13.47 -6.15 -5.05
C THR A 95 14.26 -7.04 -4.08
N ALA A 96 13.74 -7.22 -2.86
CA ALA A 96 14.36 -8.08 -1.86
C ALA A 96 14.31 -9.57 -2.23
N ALA A 97 13.30 -10.00 -3.00
CA ALA A 97 13.21 -11.37 -3.51
C ALA A 97 14.25 -11.62 -4.61
N ILE A 98 14.44 -10.67 -5.53
CA ILE A 98 15.47 -10.73 -6.59
C ILE A 98 16.86 -10.83 -5.95
N ALA A 99 17.18 -9.94 -5.01
CA ALA A 99 18.48 -9.96 -4.33
C ALA A 99 18.74 -11.30 -3.59
N ARG A 100 17.70 -11.89 -2.99
CA ARG A 100 17.78 -13.22 -2.36
C ARG A 100 18.01 -14.34 -3.38
N ALA A 101 17.34 -14.27 -4.53
CA ALA A 101 17.53 -15.23 -5.61
C ALA A 101 18.95 -15.17 -6.17
N ASP A 102 19.48 -13.97 -6.40
CA ASP A 102 20.86 -13.77 -6.89
C ASP A 102 21.89 -14.29 -5.88
N ALA A 103 21.71 -14.00 -4.59
CA ALA A 103 22.56 -14.52 -3.54
C ALA A 103 22.55 -16.05 -3.49
N LYS A 104 21.37 -16.67 -3.64
CA LYS A 104 21.24 -18.13 -3.67
C LYS A 104 21.83 -18.74 -4.94
N ALA A 105 21.69 -18.11 -6.10
CA ALA A 105 22.34 -18.55 -7.33
C ALA A 105 23.87 -18.54 -7.19
N ALA A 106 24.44 -17.50 -6.55
CA ALA A 106 25.87 -17.42 -6.28
C ALA A 106 26.35 -18.49 -5.27
N GLU A 107 25.52 -18.85 -4.28
CA GLU A 107 25.80 -19.93 -3.34
C GLU A 107 25.80 -21.29 -4.04
N VAL A 108 24.78 -21.57 -4.88
CA VAL A 108 24.70 -22.80 -5.68
C VAL A 108 25.94 -22.96 -6.55
N SER A 109 26.36 -21.91 -7.26
CA SER A 109 27.55 -21.95 -8.11
C SER A 109 28.83 -22.27 -7.32
N ARG A 110 28.98 -21.73 -6.10
CA ARG A 110 30.12 -22.06 -5.22
C ARG A 110 30.10 -23.52 -4.78
N VAL A 111 28.94 -24.00 -4.33
CA VAL A 111 28.77 -25.38 -3.88
C VAL A 111 29.02 -26.36 -5.03
N GLU A 112 28.56 -26.07 -6.24
CA GLU A 112 28.84 -26.88 -7.44
C GLU A 112 30.34 -26.96 -7.74
N ALA A 113 31.06 -25.84 -7.64
CA ALA A 113 32.52 -25.83 -7.80
C ALA A 113 33.24 -26.67 -6.73
N GLU A 114 32.81 -26.58 -5.47
CA GLU A 114 33.36 -27.38 -4.36
C GLU A 114 33.08 -28.89 -4.55
N VAL A 115 31.87 -29.25 -4.96
CA VAL A 115 31.50 -30.65 -5.25
C VAL A 115 32.37 -31.21 -6.36
N GLU A 116 32.60 -30.44 -7.42
CA GLU A 116 33.41 -30.91 -8.55
C GLU A 116 34.89 -31.07 -8.17
N GLU A 117 35.41 -30.17 -7.34
CA GLU A 117 36.75 -30.33 -6.77
C GLU A 117 36.86 -31.58 -5.88
N LEU A 118 35.86 -31.85 -5.03
CA LEU A 118 35.82 -33.05 -4.20
C LEU A 118 35.74 -34.34 -5.05
N ARG A 119 34.98 -34.32 -6.15
CA ARG A 119 34.93 -35.46 -7.10
C ARG A 119 36.28 -35.73 -7.73
N ARG A 120 37.00 -34.68 -8.17
CA ARG A 120 38.36 -34.83 -8.72
C ARG A 120 39.33 -35.41 -7.69
N ARG A 121 39.32 -34.89 -6.46
CA ARG A 121 40.17 -35.40 -5.37
C ARG A 121 39.87 -36.86 -5.06
N ARG A 122 38.60 -37.23 -4.99
CA ARG A 122 38.18 -38.61 -4.76
C ARG A 122 38.71 -39.54 -5.85
N ALA A 123 38.56 -39.18 -7.13
CA ALA A 123 39.04 -39.98 -8.25
C ALA A 123 40.58 -40.16 -8.23
N ALA A 124 41.31 -39.11 -7.84
CA ALA A 124 42.77 -39.18 -7.67
C ALA A 124 43.17 -40.17 -6.56
N LEU A 125 42.52 -40.07 -5.39
CA LEU A 125 42.77 -40.97 -4.27
C LEU A 125 42.41 -42.43 -4.59
N GLU A 126 41.29 -42.67 -5.27
CA GLU A 126 40.90 -44.01 -5.72
C GLU A 126 41.94 -44.62 -6.67
N THR A 127 42.58 -43.79 -7.52
CA THR A 127 43.66 -44.22 -8.42
C THR A 127 44.96 -44.51 -7.67
N GLU A 128 45.28 -43.77 -6.62
CA GLU A 128 46.48 -44.00 -5.79
C GLU A 128 46.37 -45.28 -4.96
N VAL A 129 45.20 -45.54 -4.35
CA VAL A 129 44.96 -46.74 -3.52
C VAL A 129 44.95 -48.02 -4.36
N ALA A 130 44.65 -47.94 -5.66
CA ALA A 130 44.62 -49.09 -6.57
C ALA A 130 46.01 -49.52 -7.11
N LYS A 131 47.09 -48.79 -6.76
CA LYS A 131 48.48 -49.11 -7.11
C LYS A 131 49.18 -49.88 -6.00
#